data_AF-A0A2R6I627-F1
#
_entry.id   AF-A0A2R6I627-F1
#
_cell.length_a   1.000
_cell.length_b   1.000
_cell.length_c   1.000
_cell.angle_alpha   90.00
_cell.angle_beta   90.00
_cell.angle_gamma   90.00
#
_symmetry.space_group_name_H-M   'P 1'
#
loop_
_entity.id
_entity.type
_entity.pdbx_description
1 polymer ?
#
loop_
_entity_poly.entity_id
_entity_poly.type
_entity_poly.pdbx_seq_one_letter_code
_entity_poly.pdbx_strand_id
1 'polypeptide(L)' 'MRKQELVYLHGLLREVREYYERETGEPVATPGYDACEVSPSAIHRSKAAQEEAVRTLLAELVETMEGRHQITADAD' A
#
# COMPACT_ATOMS: atom_id res chain seq x y z
N MET A 1 -6.55 6.33 15.12
CA MET A 1 -6.15 7.49 14.30
C MET A 1 -7.38 8.34 13.95
N ARG A 2 -7.18 9.65 13.78
CA ARG A 2 -8.14 10.60 13.21
C ARG A 2 -8.24 10.37 11.69
N LYS A 3 -9.34 10.82 11.07
CA LYS A 3 -9.57 10.64 9.63
C LYS A 3 -8.48 11.31 8.78
N GLN A 4 -8.04 12.50 9.18
CA GLN A 4 -6.96 13.21 8.47
C GLN A 4 -5.64 12.44 8.52
N GLU A 5 -5.25 11.90 9.69
CA GLU A 5 -4.06 11.06 9.84
C GLU A 5 -4.10 9.84 8.91
N LEU A 6 -5.28 9.23 8.73
CA LEU A 6 -5.46 8.10 7.79
C LEU A 6 -5.29 8.54 6.34
N VAL A 7 -5.87 9.67 5.94
CA VAL A 7 -5.69 10.22 4.58
C VAL A 7 -4.21 10.52 4.30
N TYR A 8 -3.50 11.11 5.26
CA TYR A 8 -2.08 11.38 5.13
C TYR A 8 -1.25 10.10 5.03
N LEU A 9 -1.49 9.12 5.92
CA LEU A 9 -0.80 7.83 5.89
C LEU A 9 -1.07 7.09 4.57
N HIS A 10 -2.31 7.12 4.08
CA HIS A 10 -2.69 6.53 2.81
C HIS A 10 -1.88 7.13 1.66
N GLY A 11 -1.75 8.47 1.62
CA GLY A 11 -0.88 9.14 0.65
C GLY A 11 0.58 8.67 0.75
N LEU A 12 1.14 8.61 1.95
CA LEU A 12 2.52 8.14 2.15
C LEU A 12 2.73 6.69 1.69
N LEU A 13 1.78 5.79 1.93
CA LEU A 13 1.88 4.39 1.46
C LEU A 13 1.85 4.28 -0.07
N ARG A 14 1.08 5.16 -0.74
CA ARG A 14 1.10 5.28 -2.20
C ARG A 14 2.47 5.72 -2.71
N GLU A 15 3.07 6.72 -2.07
CA GLU A 15 4.44 7.18 -2.41
C GLU A 15 5.48 6.07 -2.18
N VAL A 16 5.35 5.29 -1.10
CA VAL A 16 6.24 4.14 -0.84
C VAL A 16 6.12 3.08 -1.94
N ARG A 17 4.89 2.75 -2.36
CA ARG A 17 4.63 1.84 -3.48
C ARG A 17 5.29 2.35 -4.75
N GLU A 18 5.02 3.60 -5.14
CA GLU A 18 5.55 4.20 -6.36
C GLU A 18 7.08 4.33 -6.33
N TYR A 19 7.65 4.65 -5.17
CA TYR A 19 9.09 4.64 -4.95
C TYR A 19 9.66 3.26 -5.19
N TYR A 20 9.11 2.23 -4.56
CA TYR A 20 9.57 0.86 -4.70
C TYR A 20 9.50 0.35 -6.14
N GLU A 21 8.38 0.59 -6.83
CA GLU A 21 8.21 0.20 -8.24
C GLU A 21 9.26 0.87 -9.13
N ARG A 22 9.57 2.14 -8.87
CA ARG A 22 10.59 2.89 -9.63
C ARG A 22 12.01 2.38 -9.36
N GLU A 23 12.38 2.12 -8.11
CA GLU A 23 13.75 1.70 -7.77
C GLU A 23 14.03 0.24 -8.17
N THR A 24 13.00 -0.61 -8.19
CA THR A 24 13.15 -2.05 -8.46
C THR A 24 12.78 -2.42 -9.89
N GLY A 25 12.00 -1.57 -10.58
CA GLY A 25 11.42 -1.87 -11.89
C GLY A 25 10.29 -2.91 -11.85
N GLU A 26 9.91 -3.39 -10.66
CA GLU A 26 8.91 -4.42 -10.46
C GLU A 26 7.59 -3.80 -9.97
N PRO A 27 6.45 -4.06 -10.64
CA PRO A 27 5.17 -3.57 -10.18
C PRO A 27 4.75 -4.26 -8.86
N VAL A 28 4.14 -3.51 -7.95
CA VAL A 28 3.50 -4.04 -6.76
C VAL A 28 2.03 -4.26 -7.07
N ALA A 29 1.64 -5.53 -7.17
CA ALA A 29 0.23 -5.91 -7.34
C ALA A 29 -0.52 -5.67 -6.03
N THR A 30 -1.60 -4.90 -6.09
CA THR A 30 -2.41 -4.56 -4.91
C THR A 30 -3.91 -4.80 -5.16
N PRO A 31 -4.32 -6.02 -5.56
CA PRO A 31 -5.70 -6.28 -6.00
C PRO A 31 -6.75 -6.06 -4.89
N GLY A 32 -6.43 -6.35 -3.64
CA GLY A 32 -7.31 -6.10 -2.50
C GLY A 32 -7.50 -4.61 -2.24
N TYR A 33 -6.41 -3.84 -2.33
CA TYR A 33 -6.49 -2.39 -2.25
C TYR A 33 -7.27 -1.79 -3.43
N ASP A 34 -7.01 -2.24 -4.65
CA ASP A 34 -7.68 -1.74 -5.85
C ASP A 34 -9.20 -1.97 -5.78
N ALA A 35 -9.62 -3.11 -5.22
CA ALA A 35 -11.03 -3.42 -4.97
C ALA A 35 -11.71 -2.51 -3.91
N CYS A 36 -10.93 -1.81 -3.08
CA CYS A 36 -11.49 -0.86 -2.12
C CYS A 36 -12.06 0.39 -2.81
N GLU A 37 -11.62 0.72 -4.03
CA GLU A 37 -12.04 1.92 -4.78
C GLU A 37 -11.96 3.23 -3.96
N VAL A 38 -10.95 3.31 -3.09
CA VAL A 38 -10.72 4.42 -2.16
C VAL A 38 -9.29 4.90 -2.38
N SER A 39 -9.16 6.09 -2.96
CA SER A 39 -7.88 6.79 -3.07
C SER A 39 -7.64 7.70 -1.85
N PRO A 40 -6.41 8.21 -1.65
CA PRO A 40 -6.15 9.25 -0.65
C PRO A 40 -7.02 10.51 -0.86
N SER A 41 -7.32 10.87 -2.12
CA SER A 41 -8.18 12.01 -2.45
C SER A 41 -9.67 11.78 -2.19
N ALA A 42 -10.09 10.55 -1.88
CA ALA A 42 -11.47 10.19 -1.56
C ALA A 42 -11.86 10.60 -0.12
N ILE A 43 -11.61 11.87 0.23
CA ILE A 43 -11.82 12.43 1.58
C ILE A 43 -13.29 12.45 2.02
N HIS A 44 -14.22 12.27 1.08
CA HIS A 44 -15.66 12.17 1.33
C HIS A 44 -16.07 10.77 1.82
N ARG A 45 -15.26 9.72 1.58
CA ARG A 45 -15.52 8.36 2.05
C ARG A 45 -15.46 8.26 3.58
N SER A 46 -16.03 7.20 4.13
CA SER A 46 -16.08 7.01 5.59
C SER A 46 -14.67 6.81 6.17
N LYS A 47 -14.53 7.05 7.48
CA LYS A 47 -13.27 6.75 8.18
C LYS A 47 -12.92 5.25 8.08
N ALA A 48 -13.91 4.37 8.23
CA ALA A 48 -13.71 2.93 8.14
C ALA A 48 -13.21 2.49 6.75
N ALA A 49 -13.74 3.09 5.68
CA ALA A 49 -13.26 2.82 4.32
C ALA A 49 -11.80 3.25 4.12
N GLN A 50 -11.39 4.40 4.70
CA GLN A 50 -10.00 4.83 4.68
C GLN A 50 -9.09 3.93 5.52
N GLU A 51 -9.56 3.43 6.67
CA GLU A 51 -8.81 2.44 7.46
C GLU A 51 -8.61 1.13 6.71
N GLU A 52 -9.65 0.64 6.04
CA GLU A 52 -9.58 -0.60 5.26
C GLU A 52 -8.57 -0.47 4.13
N ALA A 53 -8.69 0.57 3.30
CA ALA A 53 -7.77 0.81 2.19
C ALA A 53 -6.30 0.90 2.66
N VAL A 54 -6.04 1.58 3.78
CA VAL A 54 -4.70 1.68 4.38
C VAL A 54 -4.18 0.32 4.84
N ARG A 55 -5.01 -0.47 5.55
CA ARG A 55 -4.59 -1.79 6.05
C ARG A 55 -4.28 -2.74 4.90
N THR A 56 -5.15 -2.79 3.89
CA THR A 56 -4.99 -3.68 2.75
C THR A 56 -3.76 -3.31 1.93
N LEU A 57 -3.56 -2.02 1.63
CA LEU A 57 -2.36 -1.55 0.93
C LEU A 57 -1.07 -1.88 1.69
N LEU A 58 -1.07 -1.67 3.01
CA LEU A 58 0.09 -1.96 3.85
C LEU A 58 0.41 -3.47 3.85
N ALA A 59 -0.60 -4.33 3.97
CA ALA A 59 -0.40 -5.78 3.96
C ALA A 59 0.21 -6.25 2.63
N GLU A 60 -0.35 -5.84 1.50
CA GLU A 60 0.12 -6.24 0.17
C GLU A 60 1.53 -5.71 -0.13
N LEU A 61 1.87 -4.51 0.37
CA LEU A 61 3.24 -3.97 0.30
C LEU A 61 4.23 -4.84 1.09
N VAL A 62 3.88 -5.20 2.33
CA VAL A 62 4.73 -6.05 3.18
C VAL A 62 4.92 -7.43 2.55
N GLU A 63 3.85 -8.07 2.09
CA GLU A 63 3.91 -9.38 1.44
C GLU A 63 4.81 -9.36 0.19
N THR A 64 4.70 -8.30 -0.63
CA THR A 64 5.55 -8.14 -1.82
C THR A 64 7.02 -7.96 -1.45
N MET A 65 7.30 -7.17 -0.42
CA MET A 65 8.66 -6.89 0.04
C MET A 65 9.32 -8.10 0.73
N GLU A 66 8.58 -8.82 1.57
CA GLU A 66 9.05 -10.03 2.24
C GLU A 66 9.22 -11.20 1.26
N GLY A 67 8.28 -11.36 0.32
CA GLY A 67 8.39 -12.36 -0.74
C GLY A 67 9.68 -12.21 -1.55
N ARG A 68 10.15 -10.97 -1.77
CA ARG A 68 11.46 -10.73 -2.39
C ARG A 68 12.64 -11.08 -1.48
N HIS A 69 12.58 -10.72 -0.19
CA HIS A 69 13.68 -11.01 0.74
C HIS A 69 14.01 -12.51 0.77
N GLN A 70 12.98 -13.36 0.71
CA GLN A 70 13.15 -14.81 0.65
C GLN A 70 13.79 -15.29 -0.66
N ILE A 71 13.38 -14.72 -1.82
CA ILE A 71 13.96 -15.08 -3.13
C ILE A 71 15.44 -14.70 -3.22
N THR A 72 15.86 -13.57 -2.63
CA THR A 72 17.27 -13.14 -2.65
C THR A 72 18.15 -13.89 -1.66
N ALA A 73 17.60 -14.39 -0.55
CA ALA A 73 18.37 -15.09 0.48
C ALA A 73 18.72 -16.55 0.10
N ASP A 74 17.93 -17.16 -0.77
CA ASP A 74 18.14 -18.54 -1.23
C ASP A 74 18.96 -18.62 -2.54
N ALA A 75 19.45 -17.48 -3.05
CA ALA A 75 20.17 -17.37 -4.32
C ALA A 75 21.70 -17.09 -4.19
N ASP A 76 22.24 -17.11 -2.96
CA ASP A 76 23.68 -17.06 -2.62
C ASP A 76 24.11 -18.36 -1.90
#